data_AF-A0A931R641-F1
#
_entry.id   AF-A0A931R641-F1
#
_cell.length_a   1.000
_cell.length_b   1.000
_cell.length_c   1.000
_cell.angle_alpha   90.00
_cell.angle_beta   90.00
_cell.angle_gamma   90.00
#
_symmetry.space_group_name_H-M   'P 1'
#
loop_
_entity.id
_entity.type
_entity.pdbx_description
1 polymer ?
#
loop_
_entity_poly.entity_id
_entity_poly.type
_entity_poly.pdbx_seq_one_letter_code
_entity_poly.pdbx_strand_id
1 'polypeptide(L)'
;MQCFHCGREVRETIHRQKSYRVDYYRLHTGQTEWDFFLNPKQDAAPIRYLKLTQPIDIFTCIACYARPEIRQRLDDDFTGRRPLPETHRAGE
;
A
#
# COMPACT_ATOMS: atom_id res chain seq x y z
N MET A 1 -9.68 12.06 -0.63
CA MET A 1 -8.54 11.31 -0.05
C MET A 1 -7.54 12.31 0.50
N GLN A 2 -6.74 11.96 1.50
CA GLN A 2 -5.76 12.87 2.10
C GLN A 2 -4.36 12.27 2.10
N CYS A 3 -3.36 13.11 1.87
CA CYS A 3 -1.96 12.71 1.96
C CYS A 3 -1.63 12.29 3.40
N PHE A 4 -1.14 11.07 3.57
CA PHE A 4 -0.77 10.51 4.87
C PHE A 4 0.34 11.32 5.58
N HIS A 5 1.19 12.00 4.82
CA HIS A 5 2.36 12.70 5.36
C HIS A 5 2.11 14.16 5.75
N CYS A 6 1.18 14.83 5.08
CA CYS A 6 0.95 16.27 5.29
C CYS A 6 -0.51 16.68 5.40
N GLY A 7 -1.45 15.74 5.35
CA GLY A 7 -2.89 15.99 5.45
C GLY A 7 -3.53 16.69 4.25
N ARG A 8 -2.72 17.16 3.27
CA ARG A 8 -3.24 17.80 2.04
C ARG A 8 -4.24 16.88 1.35
N GLU A 9 -5.40 17.41 0.99
CA GLU A 9 -6.36 16.72 0.13
C GLU A 9 -5.72 16.39 -1.24
N VAL A 10 -5.87 15.15 -1.69
CA VAL A 10 -5.42 14.69 -2.99
C VAL A 10 -6.59 14.20 -3.83
N ARG A 11 -6.50 14.40 -5.15
CA ARG A 11 -7.55 14.07 -6.11
C ARG A 11 -7.12 12.99 -7.09
N GLU A 12 -8.10 12.26 -7.61
CA GLU A 12 -7.88 11.26 -8.65
C GLU A 12 -7.18 11.85 -9.88
N THR A 13 -6.53 10.96 -10.63
CA THR A 13 -5.85 11.34 -11.87
C THR A 13 -6.87 11.94 -12.85
N ILE A 14 -6.57 13.14 -13.33
CA ILE A 14 -7.41 13.82 -14.31
C ILE A 14 -6.85 13.54 -15.69
N HIS A 15 -7.60 12.82 -16.52
CA HIS A 15 -7.27 12.57 -17.92
C HIS A 15 -7.86 13.68 -18.82
N ARG A 16 -7.07 14.16 -19.76
CA ARG A 16 -7.45 15.09 -20.84
C ARG A 16 -7.11 14.45 -22.19
N GLN A 17 -7.64 15.01 -23.27
CA GLN A 17 -7.48 14.46 -24.63
C GLN A 17 -6.01 14.18 -25.04
N LYS A 18 -5.04 14.95 -24.53
CA LYS A 18 -3.60 14.80 -24.84
C LYS A 18 -2.69 14.81 -23.61
N SER A 19 -3.23 14.74 -22.40
CA SER A 19 -2.42 14.82 -21.18
C SER A 19 -3.13 14.21 -19.98
N TYR A 20 -2.40 13.98 -18.91
CA TYR A 20 -2.97 13.59 -17.63
C TYR A 20 -2.29 14.37 -16.51
N ARG A 21 -2.99 14.55 -15.39
CA ARG A 21 -2.43 15.15 -14.18
C ARG A 21 -2.63 14.20 -13.01
N VAL A 22 -1.53 13.70 -12.45
CA VAL A 22 -1.48 12.90 -11.23
C VAL A 22 -1.29 13.83 -10.03
N ASP A 23 -2.02 13.60 -8.95
CA ASP A 23 -1.92 14.39 -7.71
C ASP A 23 -1.37 13.57 -6.53
N TYR A 24 -1.36 12.24 -6.64
CA TYR A 24 -0.84 11.35 -5.61
C TYR A 24 -0.22 10.05 -6.15
N TYR A 25 0.63 9.44 -5.34
CA TYR A 25 1.03 8.05 -5.39
C TYR A 25 0.25 7.25 -4.33
N ARG A 26 -0.28 6.08 -4.69
CA ARG A 26 -0.99 5.18 -3.76
C ARG A 26 -0.18 3.91 -3.57
N LEU A 27 0.08 3.60 -2.30
CA LEU A 27 0.65 2.32 -1.88
C LEU A 27 -0.45 1.49 -1.21
N HIS A 28 -0.66 0.29 -1.74
CA HIS A 28 -1.41 -0.76 -1.06
C HIS A 28 -0.44 -1.56 -0.20
N THR A 29 -0.64 -1.53 1.11
CA THR A 29 0.15 -2.31 2.07
C THR A 29 -0.76 -2.81 3.18
N GLY A 30 -0.24 -3.44 4.24
CA GLY A 30 -1.07 -3.95 5.32
C GLY A 30 -0.55 -5.24 5.96
N GLN A 31 -1.21 -5.66 7.05
CA GLN A 31 -0.79 -6.87 7.76
C GLN A 31 -0.95 -8.09 6.88
N THR A 32 0.03 -8.97 6.91
CA THR A 32 0.01 -10.23 6.15
C THR A 32 0.15 -11.42 7.06
N GLU A 33 -0.50 -12.52 6.68
CA GLU A 33 -0.40 -13.81 7.33
C GLU A 33 -0.09 -14.88 6.30
N TRP A 34 0.65 -15.92 6.70
CA TRP A 34 0.87 -17.08 5.84
C TRP A 34 -0.40 -17.90 5.75
N ASP A 35 -0.82 -18.20 4.53
CA ASP A 35 -1.97 -19.05 4.25
C ASP A 35 -1.57 -20.11 3.19
N PHE A 36 -2.38 -21.15 3.07
CA PHE A 36 -2.13 -22.30 2.23
C PHE A 36 -3.40 -22.65 1.45
N PHE A 37 -3.28 -22.90 0.16
CA PHE A 37 -4.36 -23.55 -0.58
C PHE A 37 -3.94 -24.94 -1.04
N LEU A 38 -4.89 -25.87 -0.96
CA LEU A 38 -4.71 -27.23 -1.42
C LEU A 38 -4.66 -27.23 -2.95
N ASN A 39 -3.62 -27.85 -3.50
CA ASN A 39 -3.53 -27.99 -4.94
C ASN A 39 -4.62 -28.98 -5.41
N PRO A 40 -5.43 -28.64 -6.44
CA PRO A 40 -6.46 -29.54 -6.95
C PRO A 40 -5.89 -30.81 -7.62
N LYS A 41 -4.59 -30.85 -7.95
CA LYS A 41 -3.91 -32.07 -8.36
C LYS A 41 -3.67 -32.96 -7.14
N GLN A 42 -4.20 -34.19 -7.18
CA GLN A 42 -3.85 -35.23 -6.21
C GLN A 42 -2.31 -35.36 -6.14
N ASP A 43 -1.77 -35.39 -4.92
CA ASP A 43 -0.34 -35.51 -4.58
C ASP A 43 0.56 -34.28 -4.78
N ALA A 44 0.02 -33.10 -5.09
CA ALA A 44 0.84 -31.90 -5.07
C ALA A 44 0.92 -31.28 -3.66
N ALA A 45 2.11 -30.77 -3.30
CA ALA A 45 2.29 -30.03 -2.05
C ALA A 45 1.37 -28.79 -1.98
N PRO A 46 0.87 -28.42 -0.79
CA PRO A 46 0.11 -27.18 -0.60
C PRO A 46 0.91 -25.97 -1.06
N ILE A 47 0.25 -25.04 -1.75
CA ILE A 47 0.88 -23.80 -2.19
C ILE A 47 0.74 -22.80 -1.05
N ARG A 48 1.89 -22.36 -0.53
CA ARG A 48 1.97 -21.35 0.54
C ARG A 48 2.04 -19.95 -0.08
N TYR A 49 1.26 -19.01 0.45
CA TYR A 49 1.25 -17.62 0.01
C TYR A 49 1.08 -16.66 1.20
N LEU A 50 1.53 -15.41 1.03
CA LEU A 50 1.24 -14.35 1.99
C LEU A 50 -0.10 -13.72 1.63
N LYS A 51 -1.05 -13.80 2.56
CA LYS A 51 -2.37 -13.20 2.45
C LYS A 51 -2.37 -11.84 3.13
N LEU A 52 -2.83 -10.81 2.44
CA LEU A 52 -3.08 -9.49 3.02
C LEU A 52 -4.39 -9.52 3.82
N THR A 53 -4.31 -9.54 5.14
CA THR A 53 -5.47 -9.69 6.04
C THR A 53 -6.06 -8.36 6.48
N GLN A 54 -5.22 -7.33 6.62
CA GLN A 54 -5.65 -5.98 6.97
C GLN A 54 -5.07 -4.96 5.98
N PRO A 55 -5.76 -4.72 4.85
CA PRO A 55 -5.27 -3.80 3.83
C PRO A 55 -5.32 -2.35 4.32
N ILE A 56 -4.29 -1.59 3.99
CA ILE A 56 -4.11 -0.17 4.28
C ILE A 56 -3.72 0.53 2.98
N ASP A 57 -4.39 1.63 2.68
CA ASP A 57 -4.04 2.51 1.59
C ASP A 57 -3.30 3.74 2.10
N ILE A 58 -2.05 3.92 1.65
CA ILE A 58 -1.25 5.12 1.91
C ILE A 58 -1.27 6.00 0.67
N PHE A 59 -1.91 7.16 0.77
CA PHE A 59 -1.90 8.19 -0.27
C PHE A 59 -0.79 9.20 0.02
N THR A 60 0.07 9.45 -0.96
CA THR A 60 1.20 10.39 -0.87
C THR A 60 1.07 11.44 -1.96
N CYS A 61 0.89 12.72 -1.62
CA CYS A 61 0.84 13.77 -2.63
C CYS A 61 2.18 13.91 -3.37
N ILE A 62 2.15 14.45 -4.59
CA ILE A 62 3.36 14.60 -5.43
C ILE A 62 4.50 15.37 -4.73
N ALA A 63 4.18 16.35 -3.89
CA ALA A 63 5.18 17.14 -3.17
C ALA A 63 5.88 16.31 -2.08
N CYS A 64 5.12 15.48 -1.35
CA CYS A 64 5.70 14.54 -0.38
C CYS A 64 6.47 13.42 -1.09
N TYR A 65 5.97 12.89 -2.21
CA TYR A 65 6.63 11.84 -2.97
C TYR A 65 7.95 12.28 -3.61
N ALA A 66 8.14 13.58 -3.84
CA ALA A 66 9.40 14.16 -4.31
C ALA A 66 10.51 14.15 -3.25
N ARG A 67 10.16 13.97 -1.97
CA ARG A 67 11.13 13.91 -0.86
C ARG A 67 11.76 12.51 -0.80
N PRO A 68 13.10 12.37 -0.95
CA PRO A 68 13.76 11.07 -1.00
C PRO A 68 13.49 10.17 0.22
N GLU A 69 13.44 10.77 1.41
CA GLU A 69 13.18 10.05 2.66
C GLU A 69 11.76 9.47 2.74
N ILE A 70 10.78 10.14 2.12
CA ILE A 70 9.41 9.61 2.02
C ILE A 70 9.37 8.49 1.00
N ARG A 71 10.04 8.65 -0.15
CA ARG A 71 10.09 7.60 -1.17
C ARG A 71 10.76 6.33 -0.64
N GLN A 72 11.90 6.45 0.04
CA GLN A 72 12.58 5.31 0.65
C GLN A 72 11.68 4.59 1.67
N ARG A 73 10.97 5.36 2.50
CA ARG A 73 10.01 4.79 3.45
C ARG A 73 8.91 3.99 2.75
N LEU A 74 8.33 4.52 1.67
CA LEU A 74 7.31 3.81 0.90
C LEU A 74 7.86 2.54 0.25
N ASP A 75 9.10 2.56 -0.24
CA ASP A 75 9.76 1.37 -0.79
C ASP A 75 10.01 0.31 0.30
N ASP A 76 10.40 0.73 1.51
CA ASP A 76 10.58 -0.18 2.65
C ASP A 76 9.24 -0.80 3.09
N ASP A 77 8.16 0.00 3.11
CA ASP A 77 6.80 -0.46 3.42
C ASP A 77 6.26 -1.41 2.31
N PHE A 78 6.61 -1.18 1.04
CA PHE A 78 6.25 -2.06 -0.09
C PHE A 78 7.03 -3.39 -0.05
N THR A 79 8.31 -3.34 0.28
CA THR A 79 9.17 -4.53 0.33
C THR A 79 9.05 -5.32 1.64
N GLY A 80 8.27 -4.82 2.61
CA GLY A 80 8.12 -5.43 3.93
C GLY A 80 9.39 -5.39 4.77
N ARG A 81 10.34 -4.48 4.45
CA ARG A 81 11.57 -4.29 5.22
C ARG A 81 11.33 -3.60 6.57
N ARG A 82 10.15 -3.02 6.73
CA ARG A 82 9.72 -2.37 7.96
C ARG A 82 8.43 -3.01 8.49
N PRO A 83 8.33 -3.26 9.81
CA PRO A 83 7.03 -3.56 10.41
C PRO A 83 6.10 -2.37 10.21
N LEU A 84 4.87 -2.64 9.79
CA LEU A 84 3.86 -1.62 9.61
C LEU A 84 3.60 -0.90 10.93
N PRO A 85 3.37 0.43 10.91
CA PRO A 85 2.95 1.14 12.11
C PRO A 85 1.68 0.48 12.63
N GLU A 86 1.66 0.11 13.91
CA GLU A 86 0.45 -0.36 14.58
C GLU A 86 -0.59 0.74 14.42
N THR A 87 -1.62 0.50 13.60
CA THR A 87 -2.78 1.37 13.58
C THR A 87 -3.41 1.24 14.96
N HIS A 88 -3.20 2.24 15.82
CA HIS A 88 -3.98 2.40 17.03
C HIS A 88 -5.46 2.29 16.64
N ARG A 89 -6.11 1.20 17.05
CA ARG A 89 -7.55 1.13 17.10
C ARG A 89 -8.00 2.31 17.95
N ALA A 90 -8.57 3.34 17.32
CA ALA A 90 -9.42 4.26 18.06
C ALA A 90 -10.51 3.39 18.70
N GLY A 91 -10.58 3.46 20.03
CA GLY A 91 -11.39 2.59 20.87
C GLY A 91 -12.88 2.67 20.57
N GLU A 92 -13.54 1.70 21.18
CA GLU A 92 -14.98 1.52 21.42
C GLU A 92 -15.79 2.81 21.59
#